data_AF-A0A961JU61-F1
#
_entry.id   AF-A0A961JU61-F1
#
_cell.length_a   1.000
_cell.length_b   1.000
_cell.length_c   1.000
_cell.angle_alpha   90.00
_cell.angle_beta   90.00
_cell.angle_gamma   90.00
#
_symmetry.space_group_name_H-M   'P 1'
#
loop_
_entity.id
_entity.type
_entity.pdbx_description
1 polymer ?
#
loop_
_entity_poly.entity_id
_entity_poly.type
_entity_poly.pdbx_seq_one_letter_code
_entity_poly.pdbx_strand_id
1 'polypeptide(L)'
;MTPSRVLTALATAAAVIAGPPAAAQEVTGDIDHALVRDRALGVLEHQFDAFRAAAAGLADASEGYCAGTTDRAAWLESFGATWRAWAPLEAYQFGPIEQEAAVLTVAFWPDKKDFVGRGLEALLALPADSLADPATIAQGSAAAQGLPALERLMFTEMEDCPAIVGISARLEEVGTTLYDGWFAPGGWAELVRTAGPDNPVYRSDAEFTKALYTAVDFALDRIADARLGRPLGTFDAPQPTQAEAWR
;
A
#
# COMPACT_ATOMS: atom_id res chain seq x y z
N MET A 1 10.08 78.98 -17.04
CA MET A 1 10.44 78.53 -18.41
C MET A 1 10.94 77.11 -18.31
N THR A 2 10.10 76.17 -18.72
CA THR A 2 10.31 74.72 -18.76
C THR A 2 11.42 74.35 -19.75
N PRO A 3 12.13 73.24 -19.48
CA PRO A 3 12.41 72.31 -20.56
C PRO A 3 11.87 70.91 -20.24
N SER A 4 11.20 70.39 -21.25
CA SER A 4 10.63 69.05 -21.39
C SER A 4 11.69 67.96 -21.16
N ARG A 5 11.40 67.01 -20.27
CA ARG A 5 12.16 65.76 -20.15
C ARG A 5 11.38 64.66 -20.87
N VAL A 6 11.93 64.26 -22.01
CA VAL A 6 11.48 63.12 -22.83
C VAL A 6 11.72 61.84 -22.03
N LEU A 7 10.66 61.12 -21.67
CA LEU A 7 10.76 59.75 -21.15
C LEU A 7 10.99 58.80 -22.34
N THR A 8 12.17 58.21 -22.39
CA THR A 8 12.49 57.09 -23.29
C THR A 8 11.98 55.79 -22.64
N ALA A 9 10.95 55.19 -23.21
CA ALA A 9 10.47 53.87 -22.79
C ALA A 9 11.43 52.78 -23.32
N LEU A 10 12.14 52.10 -22.41
CA LEU A 10 12.86 50.86 -22.74
C LEU A 10 11.82 49.73 -22.84
N ALA A 11 11.63 49.21 -24.05
CA ALA A 11 10.91 47.95 -24.27
C ALA A 11 11.89 46.78 -24.11
N THR A 12 11.81 46.07 -22.99
CA THR A 12 12.54 44.82 -22.75
C THR A 12 11.84 43.69 -23.51
N ALA A 13 12.43 43.24 -24.61
CA ALA A 13 11.96 42.05 -25.33
C ALA A 13 12.38 40.79 -24.54
N ALA A 14 11.41 40.12 -23.90
CA ALA A 14 11.63 38.80 -23.32
C ALA A 14 11.70 37.77 -24.46
N ALA A 15 12.92 37.31 -24.77
CA ALA A 15 13.13 36.20 -25.68
C ALA A 15 12.71 34.90 -24.99
N VAL A 16 11.53 34.38 -25.34
CA VAL A 16 11.10 33.03 -24.99
C VAL A 16 12.02 32.06 -25.75
N ILE A 17 12.91 31.38 -25.03
CA ILE A 17 13.70 30.27 -25.58
C ILE A 17 12.73 29.10 -25.75
N ALA A 18 12.10 29.02 -26.91
CA ALA A 18 11.37 27.83 -27.33
C ALA A 18 12.42 26.74 -27.61
N GLY A 19 12.70 25.90 -26.60
CA GLY A 19 13.41 24.64 -26.83
C GLY A 19 12.63 23.81 -27.85
N PRO A 20 13.30 23.04 -28.73
CA PRO A 20 12.60 22.15 -29.64
C PRO A 20 11.68 21.23 -28.83
N PRO A 21 10.46 20.92 -29.33
CA PRO A 21 9.63 19.92 -28.68
C PRO A 21 10.45 18.64 -28.59
N ALA A 22 10.62 18.11 -27.37
CA ALA A 22 11.14 16.77 -27.19
C ALA A 22 10.23 15.86 -28.00
N ALA A 23 10.73 15.34 -29.13
CA ALA A 23 10.01 14.35 -29.90
C ALA A 23 9.84 13.15 -28.98
N ALA A 24 8.61 12.93 -28.51
CA ALA A 24 8.23 11.65 -27.93
C ALA A 24 8.57 10.61 -29.00
N GLN A 25 9.51 9.71 -28.71
CA GLN A 25 9.73 8.56 -29.56
C GLN A 25 8.42 7.75 -29.54
N GLU A 26 7.68 7.76 -30.65
CA GLU A 26 6.62 6.78 -30.85
C GLU A 26 7.25 5.39 -30.72
N VAL A 27 6.76 4.61 -29.77
CA VAL A 27 7.14 3.20 -29.65
C VAL A 27 6.50 2.46 -30.82
N THR A 28 7.21 2.39 -31.94
CA THR A 28 6.71 1.79 -33.19
C THR A 28 7.02 0.29 -33.29
N GLY A 29 6.63 -0.49 -32.28
CA GLY A 29 6.77 -1.96 -32.29
C GLY A 29 5.66 -2.64 -31.49
N ASP A 30 5.27 -3.84 -31.92
CA ASP A 30 4.34 -4.68 -31.16
C ASP A 30 4.90 -4.95 -29.77
N ILE A 31 4.04 -4.85 -28.75
CA ILE A 31 4.42 -5.10 -27.35
C ILE A 31 4.64 -6.60 -27.16
N ASP A 32 5.82 -6.99 -26.71
CA ASP A 32 6.09 -8.37 -26.27
C ASP A 32 5.45 -8.61 -24.90
N HIS A 33 4.17 -8.96 -24.93
CA HIS A 33 3.37 -9.19 -23.72
C HIS A 33 3.86 -10.36 -22.87
N ALA A 34 4.46 -11.39 -23.48
CA ALA A 34 5.05 -12.51 -22.76
C ALA A 34 6.29 -12.07 -21.97
N LEU A 35 7.16 -11.25 -22.58
CA LEU A 35 8.30 -10.66 -21.88
C LEU A 35 7.87 -9.72 -20.75
N VAL A 36 6.82 -8.91 -20.97
CA VAL A 36 6.25 -8.04 -19.92
C VAL A 36 5.73 -8.88 -18.76
N ARG A 37 4.96 -9.94 -19.06
CA ARG A 37 4.45 -10.89 -18.06
C ARG A 37 5.59 -11.47 -17.22
N ASP A 38 6.62 -12.03 -17.85
CA ASP A 38 7.70 -12.71 -17.13
C ASP A 38 8.50 -11.75 -16.23
N ARG A 39 8.76 -10.53 -16.71
CA ARG A 39 9.40 -9.49 -15.90
C ARG A 39 8.53 -9.04 -14.74
N ALA A 40 7.23 -8.84 -14.98
CA ALA A 40 6.30 -8.44 -13.95
C ALA A 40 6.15 -9.50 -12.86
N LEU A 41 6.10 -10.78 -13.22
CA LEU A 41 6.06 -11.87 -12.25
C LEU A 41 7.28 -11.87 -11.33
N GLY A 42 8.49 -11.59 -11.84
CA GLY A 42 9.69 -11.46 -11.00
C GLY A 42 9.64 -10.26 -10.05
N VAL A 43 9.05 -9.14 -10.48
CA VAL A 43 8.82 -7.97 -9.60
C VAL A 43 7.81 -8.28 -8.52
N LEU A 44 6.67 -8.89 -8.89
CA LEU A 44 5.63 -9.27 -7.94
C LEU A 44 6.17 -10.26 -6.91
N GLU A 45 6.92 -11.28 -7.33
CA GLU A 45 7.52 -12.27 -6.42
C GLU A 45 8.39 -11.61 -5.36
N HIS A 46 9.26 -10.68 -5.77
CA HIS A 46 10.08 -9.92 -4.85
C HIS A 46 9.25 -9.06 -3.87
N GLN A 47 8.18 -8.39 -4.35
CA GLN A 47 7.36 -7.52 -3.53
C GLN A 47 6.49 -8.30 -2.52
N PHE A 48 5.86 -9.39 -2.94
CA PHE A 48 5.10 -10.27 -2.05
C PHE A 48 6.01 -10.93 -1.01
N ASP A 49 7.22 -11.36 -1.40
CA ASP A 49 8.20 -11.90 -0.45
C ASP A 49 8.67 -10.85 0.56
N ALA A 50 8.93 -9.62 0.09
CA ALA A 50 9.32 -8.50 0.97
C ALA A 50 8.23 -8.19 1.99
N PHE A 51 6.95 -8.19 1.60
CA PHE A 51 5.84 -8.00 2.54
C PHE A 51 5.71 -9.17 3.52
N ARG A 52 5.79 -10.42 3.04
CA ARG A 52 5.77 -11.61 3.89
C ARG A 52 6.87 -11.56 4.95
N ALA A 53 8.11 -11.27 4.55
CA ALA A 53 9.24 -11.15 5.46
C ALA A 53 9.10 -9.99 6.45
N ALA A 54 8.61 -8.82 5.99
CA ALA A 54 8.40 -7.67 6.86
C ALA A 54 7.25 -7.89 7.86
N ALA A 55 6.21 -8.65 7.49
CA ALA A 55 5.12 -9.00 8.40
C ALA A 55 5.59 -9.97 9.49
N ALA A 56 6.37 -11.00 9.13
CA ALA A 56 7.01 -11.90 10.10
C ALA A 56 7.95 -11.15 11.05
N GLY A 57 8.79 -10.26 10.52
CA GLY A 57 9.67 -9.44 11.36
C GLY A 57 8.91 -8.52 12.34
N LEU A 58 7.74 -8.01 11.93
CA LEU A 58 6.87 -7.24 12.82
C LEU A 58 6.20 -8.10 13.88
N ALA A 59 5.80 -9.33 13.58
CA ALA A 59 5.30 -10.28 14.58
C ALA A 59 6.38 -10.55 15.64
N ASP A 60 7.59 -10.94 15.22
CA ASP A 60 8.73 -11.17 16.12
C ASP A 60 9.05 -9.94 16.99
N ALA A 61 9.08 -8.75 16.39
CA ALA A 61 9.36 -7.51 17.10
C ALA A 61 8.24 -7.13 18.08
N SER A 62 6.99 -7.47 17.76
CA SER A 62 5.82 -7.20 18.62
C SER A 62 5.81 -8.12 19.84
N GLU A 63 6.08 -9.43 19.65
CA GLU A 63 6.29 -10.36 20.75
C GLU A 63 7.47 -9.94 21.64
N GLY A 64 8.60 -9.59 21.02
CA GLY A 64 9.79 -9.14 21.73
C GLY A 64 9.57 -7.84 22.51
N TYR A 65 8.82 -6.90 21.95
CA TYR A 65 8.48 -5.65 22.63
C TYR A 65 7.61 -5.93 23.86
N CYS A 66 6.58 -6.76 23.71
CA CYS A 66 5.70 -7.17 24.80
C CYS A 66 6.36 -8.04 25.87
N ALA A 67 7.43 -8.76 25.52
CA ALA A 67 8.27 -9.49 26.47
C ALA A 67 9.38 -8.63 27.11
N GLY A 68 9.54 -7.37 26.69
CA GLY A 68 10.60 -6.48 27.15
C GLY A 68 12.01 -6.81 26.62
N THR A 69 12.11 -7.60 25.55
CA THR A 69 13.38 -7.99 24.90
C THR A 69 13.70 -7.17 23.65
N THR A 70 12.72 -6.46 23.09
CA THR A 70 12.88 -5.51 21.98
C THR A 70 12.51 -4.11 22.45
N ASP A 71 13.35 -3.12 22.16
CA ASP A 71 13.04 -1.74 22.50
C ASP A 71 11.99 -1.13 21.55
N ARG A 72 11.33 -0.06 22.00
CA ARG A 72 10.27 0.61 21.23
C ARG A 72 10.75 1.11 19.86
N ALA A 73 12.01 1.54 19.73
CA ALA A 73 12.52 2.08 18.49
C ALA A 73 12.69 0.99 17.43
N ALA A 74 13.22 -0.17 17.82
CA ALA A 74 13.34 -1.34 16.96
C ALA A 74 11.95 -1.86 16.52
N TRP A 75 10.98 -1.89 17.43
CA TRP A 75 9.60 -2.27 17.09
C TRP A 75 8.97 -1.30 16.09
N LEU A 76 9.11 0.01 16.30
CA LEU A 76 8.62 1.02 15.36
C LEU A 76 9.29 0.96 13.97
N GLU A 77 10.59 0.66 13.91
CA GLU A 77 11.28 0.48 12.62
C GLU A 77 10.69 -0.73 11.87
N SER A 78 10.44 -1.84 12.56
CA SER A 78 9.79 -2.99 11.95
C SER A 78 8.39 -2.65 11.43
N PHE A 79 7.61 -1.90 12.22
CA PHE A 79 6.29 -1.43 11.79
C PHE A 79 6.35 -0.56 10.53
N GLY A 80 7.27 0.40 10.49
CA GLY A 80 7.49 1.24 9.31
C GLY A 80 8.04 0.47 8.10
N ALA A 81 8.82 -0.60 8.32
CA ALA A 81 9.26 -1.50 7.25
C ALA A 81 8.07 -2.28 6.65
N THR A 82 7.14 -2.76 7.47
CA THR A 82 5.94 -3.47 7.00
C THR A 82 5.02 -2.56 6.18
N TRP A 83 4.79 -1.31 6.61
CA TRP A 83 4.06 -0.32 5.81
C TRP A 83 4.69 -0.10 4.43
N ARG A 84 6.01 0.08 4.38
CA ARG A 84 6.74 0.29 3.11
C ARG A 84 6.66 -0.95 2.19
N ALA A 85 6.72 -2.15 2.77
CA ALA A 85 6.62 -3.39 2.01
C ALA A 85 5.19 -3.63 1.48
N TRP A 86 4.15 -3.23 2.23
CA TRP A 86 2.76 -3.31 1.81
C TRP A 86 2.40 -2.27 0.72
N ALA A 87 2.92 -1.05 0.82
CA ALA A 87 2.54 0.09 -0.02
C ALA A 87 2.46 -0.19 -1.54
N PRO A 88 3.40 -0.91 -2.20
CA PRO A 88 3.27 -1.24 -3.62
C PRO A 88 2.18 -2.27 -3.92
N LEU A 89 1.85 -3.15 -2.97
CA LEU A 89 0.89 -4.24 -3.16
C LEU A 89 -0.56 -3.77 -3.17
N GLU A 90 -0.90 -2.68 -2.48
CA GLU A 90 -2.27 -2.15 -2.41
C GLU A 90 -2.88 -1.84 -3.81
N ALA A 91 -2.02 -1.56 -4.78
CA ALA A 91 -2.42 -1.31 -6.17
C ALA A 91 -2.92 -2.56 -6.90
N TYR A 92 -2.44 -3.74 -6.52
CA TYR A 92 -2.74 -5.01 -7.21
C TYR A 92 -4.08 -5.57 -6.73
N GLN A 93 -5.17 -4.85 -7.01
CA GLN A 93 -6.54 -5.26 -6.68
C GLN A 93 -7.06 -6.37 -7.60
N PHE A 94 -6.31 -7.47 -7.69
CA PHE A 94 -6.65 -8.69 -8.42
C PHE A 94 -5.91 -9.89 -7.82
N GLY A 95 -6.32 -11.10 -8.19
CA GLY A 95 -5.68 -12.32 -7.72
C GLY A 95 -5.80 -12.48 -6.20
N PRO A 96 -4.78 -13.05 -5.53
CA PRO A 96 -4.79 -13.31 -4.08
C PRO A 96 -5.13 -12.11 -3.20
N ILE A 97 -4.72 -10.88 -3.57
CA ILE A 97 -5.08 -9.69 -2.79
C ILE A 97 -6.59 -9.45 -2.78
N GLU A 98 -7.24 -9.64 -3.93
CA GLU A 98 -8.69 -9.49 -4.07
C GLU A 98 -9.43 -10.66 -3.41
N GLN A 99 -8.97 -11.90 -3.63
CA GLN A 99 -9.57 -13.12 -3.08
C GLN A 99 -9.60 -13.12 -1.55
N GLU A 100 -8.52 -12.63 -0.92
CA GLU A 100 -8.39 -12.55 0.53
C GLU A 100 -8.91 -11.21 1.11
N ALA A 101 -9.45 -10.32 0.27
CA ALA A 101 -9.81 -8.95 0.64
C ALA A 101 -8.69 -8.22 1.42
N ALA A 102 -7.43 -8.49 1.05
CA ALA A 102 -6.25 -8.13 1.85
C ALA A 102 -6.06 -6.63 2.02
N VAL A 103 -6.52 -5.82 1.05
CA VAL A 103 -6.49 -4.36 1.18
C VAL A 103 -7.21 -3.88 2.43
N LEU A 104 -8.32 -4.52 2.80
CA LEU A 104 -9.10 -4.12 3.97
C LEU A 104 -8.56 -4.71 5.28
N THR A 105 -7.93 -5.89 5.26
CA THR A 105 -7.42 -6.54 6.47
C THR A 105 -5.98 -6.13 6.81
N VAL A 106 -5.19 -5.70 5.83
CA VAL A 106 -3.83 -5.19 6.03
C VAL A 106 -3.81 -3.68 6.31
N ALA A 107 -4.52 -2.91 5.49
CA ALA A 107 -4.47 -1.45 5.53
C ALA A 107 -5.87 -0.84 5.36
N PHE A 108 -6.74 -1.02 6.37
CA PHE A 108 -8.08 -0.42 6.40
C PHE A 108 -8.01 1.12 6.37
N TRP A 109 -7.97 1.70 5.18
CA TRP A 109 -7.93 3.14 4.94
C TRP A 109 -8.55 3.42 3.55
N PRO A 110 -9.29 4.53 3.36
CA PRO A 110 -9.59 5.62 4.31
C PRO A 110 -10.70 5.29 5.32
N ASP A 111 -10.49 5.64 6.59
CA ASP A 111 -11.43 5.37 7.67
C ASP A 111 -12.14 6.64 8.19
N LYS A 112 -13.04 7.20 7.39
CA LYS A 112 -13.79 8.42 7.76
C LYS A 112 -14.74 8.24 8.95
N LYS A 113 -15.09 7.01 9.32
CA LYS A 113 -16.13 6.70 10.31
C LYS A 113 -15.57 6.01 11.56
N ASP A 114 -14.25 6.04 11.75
CA ASP A 114 -13.56 5.39 12.85
C ASP A 114 -13.99 3.93 13.06
N PHE A 115 -14.02 3.16 11.97
CA PHE A 115 -14.21 1.71 12.03
C PHE A 115 -13.04 1.02 12.73
N VAL A 116 -11.81 1.53 12.58
CA VAL A 116 -10.64 0.98 13.27
C VAL A 116 -10.77 1.14 14.77
N GLY A 117 -11.13 2.33 15.25
CA GLY A 117 -11.37 2.56 16.68
C GLY A 117 -12.47 1.66 17.24
N ARG A 118 -13.64 1.63 16.58
CA ARG A 118 -14.77 0.78 17.02
C ARG A 118 -14.46 -0.71 16.94
N GLY A 119 -13.69 -1.12 15.93
CA GLY A 119 -13.22 -2.50 15.78
C GLY A 119 -12.30 -2.91 16.93
N LEU A 120 -11.34 -2.06 17.28
CA LEU A 120 -10.46 -2.27 18.43
C LEU A 120 -11.22 -2.25 19.75
N GLU A 121 -12.15 -1.32 19.97
CA GLU A 121 -12.98 -1.32 21.18
C GLU A 121 -13.73 -2.64 21.37
N ALA A 122 -14.31 -3.18 20.29
CA ALA A 122 -14.99 -4.48 20.33
C ALA A 122 -14.01 -5.64 20.54
N LEU A 123 -12.83 -5.59 19.91
CA LEU A 123 -11.80 -6.60 20.05
C LEU A 123 -11.26 -6.64 21.48
N LEU A 124 -10.84 -5.50 22.03
CA LEU A 124 -10.28 -5.34 23.37
C LEU A 124 -11.26 -5.67 24.52
N ALA A 125 -12.55 -5.85 24.21
CA ALA A 125 -13.53 -6.37 25.16
C ALA A 125 -13.43 -7.90 25.36
N LEU A 126 -12.64 -8.60 24.54
CA LEU A 126 -12.40 -10.04 24.64
C LEU A 126 -11.36 -10.37 25.72
N PRO A 127 -11.34 -11.62 26.23
CA PRO A 127 -10.29 -12.08 27.15
C PRO A 127 -8.90 -12.02 26.51
N ALA A 128 -7.87 -11.77 27.33
CA ALA A 128 -6.48 -11.65 26.87
C ALA A 128 -5.99 -12.88 26.05
N ASP A 129 -6.30 -14.09 26.49
CA ASP A 129 -5.91 -15.31 25.75
C ASP A 129 -6.53 -15.38 24.35
N SER A 130 -7.73 -14.78 24.16
CA SER A 130 -8.37 -14.68 22.86
C SER A 130 -7.77 -13.56 22.00
N LEU A 131 -7.32 -12.46 22.62
CA LEU A 131 -6.65 -11.36 21.91
C LEU A 131 -5.31 -11.77 21.31
N ALA A 132 -4.56 -12.65 21.99
CA ALA A 132 -3.28 -13.15 21.53
C ALA A 132 -3.37 -14.20 20.40
N ASP A 133 -4.57 -14.69 20.08
CA ASP A 133 -4.80 -15.71 19.06
C ASP A 133 -5.10 -15.09 17.68
N PRO A 134 -4.24 -15.25 16.66
CA PRO A 134 -4.49 -14.70 15.33
C PRO A 134 -5.76 -15.24 14.67
N ALA A 135 -6.21 -16.45 15.02
CA ALA A 135 -7.46 -17.02 14.50
C ALA A 135 -8.70 -16.30 15.05
N THR A 136 -8.61 -15.77 16.26
CA THR A 136 -9.65 -14.89 16.84
C THR A 136 -9.64 -13.53 16.13
N ILE A 137 -8.47 -12.96 15.87
CA ILE A 137 -8.33 -11.71 15.11
C ILE A 137 -8.95 -11.84 13.71
N ALA A 138 -8.68 -12.96 13.02
CA ALA A 138 -9.20 -13.25 11.67
C ALA A 138 -10.73 -13.27 11.59
N GLN A 139 -11.42 -13.69 12.66
CA GLN A 139 -12.89 -13.73 12.73
C GLN A 139 -13.51 -12.36 13.03
N GLY A 140 -12.69 -11.41 13.50
CA GLY A 140 -13.11 -10.05 13.82
C GLY A 140 -13.35 -9.18 12.59
N SER A 141 -13.68 -7.91 12.85
CA SER A 141 -13.78 -6.90 11.78
C SER A 141 -12.43 -6.71 11.11
N ALA A 142 -12.40 -6.58 9.77
CA ALA A 142 -11.19 -6.19 9.04
C ALA A 142 -10.56 -4.90 9.57
N ALA A 143 -11.38 -3.97 10.08
CA ALA A 143 -10.90 -2.72 10.67
C ALA A 143 -10.18 -2.90 12.02
N ALA A 144 -10.38 -4.03 12.71
CA ALA A 144 -9.66 -4.38 13.94
C ALA A 144 -8.36 -5.16 13.66
N GLN A 145 -8.00 -5.37 12.39
CA GLN A 145 -6.81 -6.10 11.96
C GLN A 145 -5.78 -5.15 11.36
N GLY A 146 -4.59 -5.70 11.09
CA GLY A 146 -3.58 -5.07 10.24
C GLY A 146 -2.95 -3.82 10.83
N LEU A 147 -2.32 -3.06 9.93
CA LEU A 147 -1.41 -1.97 10.26
C LEU A 147 -2.11 -0.77 10.92
N PRO A 148 -3.33 -0.34 10.53
CA PRO A 148 -4.01 0.78 11.22
C PRO A 148 -4.46 0.43 12.65
N ALA A 149 -4.80 -0.83 12.90
CA ALA A 149 -5.13 -1.29 14.25
C ALA A 149 -3.89 -1.27 15.15
N LEU A 150 -2.77 -1.82 14.66
CA LEU A 150 -1.48 -1.74 15.35
C LEU A 150 -1.03 -0.29 15.56
N GLU A 151 -1.16 0.59 14.55
CA GLU A 151 -0.85 2.02 14.66
C GLU A 151 -1.58 2.65 15.86
N ARG A 152 -2.89 2.36 16.00
CA ARG A 152 -3.68 2.94 17.07
C ARG A 152 -3.26 2.40 18.44
N LEU A 153 -2.90 1.12 18.56
CA LEU A 153 -2.36 0.56 19.81
C LEU A 153 -0.97 1.15 20.15
N MET A 154 -0.13 1.40 19.14
CA MET A 154 1.24 1.90 19.27
C MET A 154 1.36 3.38 19.65
N PHE A 155 0.45 4.22 19.15
CA PHE A 155 0.57 5.68 19.20
C PHE A 155 -0.52 6.34 20.04
N THR A 156 -1.32 5.57 20.77
CA THR A 156 -2.30 6.09 21.73
C THR A 156 -2.12 5.43 23.12
N GLU A 157 -2.80 5.93 24.14
CA GLU A 157 -2.82 5.37 25.51
C GLU A 157 -3.58 4.01 25.60
N MET A 158 -3.55 3.19 24.53
CA MET A 158 -4.26 1.90 24.42
C MET A 158 -3.30 0.73 24.15
N GLU A 159 -2.08 0.80 24.66
CA GLU A 159 -1.09 -0.26 24.48
C GLU A 159 -1.56 -1.55 25.19
N ASP A 160 -2.00 -2.54 24.40
CA ASP A 160 -2.49 -3.84 24.87
C ASP A 160 -1.66 -4.96 24.22
N CYS A 161 -0.78 -5.57 25.01
CA CYS A 161 0.16 -6.55 24.50
C CYS A 161 -0.46 -7.82 23.90
N PRO A 162 -1.49 -8.44 24.54
CA PRO A 162 -2.22 -9.53 23.91
C PRO A 162 -2.75 -9.18 22.51
N ALA A 163 -3.39 -8.01 22.35
CA ALA A 163 -3.89 -7.58 21.04
C ALA A 163 -2.77 -7.28 20.03
N ILE A 164 -1.69 -6.63 20.46
CA ILE A 164 -0.51 -6.37 19.62
C ILE A 164 0.07 -7.67 19.06
N VAL A 165 0.24 -8.69 19.91
CA VAL A 165 0.75 -10.01 19.51
C VAL A 165 -0.21 -10.69 18.53
N GLY A 166 -1.50 -10.78 18.85
CA GLY A 166 -2.46 -11.45 17.97
C GLY A 166 -2.62 -10.76 16.60
N ILE A 167 -2.68 -9.42 16.57
CA ILE A 167 -2.85 -8.67 15.32
C ILE A 167 -1.60 -8.78 14.43
N SER A 168 -0.40 -8.70 15.02
CA SER A 168 0.85 -8.83 14.26
C SER A 168 1.07 -10.26 13.74
N ALA A 169 0.77 -11.28 14.54
CA ALA A 169 0.76 -12.68 14.09
C ALA A 169 -0.26 -12.91 12.96
N ARG A 170 -1.45 -12.30 13.05
CA ARG A 170 -2.43 -12.38 11.95
C ARG A 170 -1.91 -11.73 10.67
N LEU A 171 -1.17 -10.63 10.78
CA LEU A 171 -0.58 -9.96 9.63
C LEU A 171 0.51 -10.82 8.96
N GLU A 172 1.31 -11.54 9.74
CA GLU A 172 2.26 -12.54 9.22
C GLU A 172 1.53 -13.66 8.44
N GLU A 173 0.44 -14.21 8.99
CA GLU A 173 -0.37 -15.21 8.29
C GLU A 173 -0.90 -14.69 6.96
N VAL A 174 -1.39 -13.44 6.92
CA VAL A 174 -1.84 -12.80 5.68
C VAL A 174 -0.69 -12.66 4.69
N GLY A 175 0.50 -12.22 5.14
CA GLY A 175 1.68 -12.13 4.28
C GLY A 175 2.07 -13.48 3.65
N THR A 176 1.99 -14.56 4.44
CA THR A 176 2.26 -15.92 3.96
C THR A 176 1.19 -16.39 2.98
N THR A 177 -0.09 -16.24 3.32
CA THR A 177 -1.22 -16.61 2.43
C THR A 177 -1.15 -15.90 1.09
N LEU A 178 -0.81 -14.60 1.08
CA LEU A 178 -0.70 -13.84 -0.17
C LEU A 178 0.46 -14.31 -1.04
N TYR A 179 1.62 -14.58 -0.44
CA TYR A 179 2.77 -15.11 -1.17
C TYR A 179 2.47 -16.49 -1.76
N ASP A 180 1.94 -17.40 -0.95
CA ASP A 180 1.63 -18.77 -1.38
C ASP A 180 0.53 -18.78 -2.44
N GLY A 181 -0.52 -17.98 -2.25
CA GLY A 181 -1.61 -17.83 -3.23
C GLY A 181 -1.11 -17.36 -4.60
N TRP A 182 0.00 -16.61 -4.65
CA TRP A 182 0.63 -16.22 -5.90
C TRP A 182 1.62 -17.25 -6.43
N PHE A 183 2.56 -17.72 -5.61
CA PHE A 183 3.80 -18.36 -6.09
C PHE A 183 3.95 -19.83 -5.71
N ALA A 184 3.11 -20.38 -4.82
CA ALA A 184 3.09 -21.81 -4.58
C ALA A 184 2.61 -22.57 -5.84
N PRO A 185 2.88 -23.89 -5.96
CA PRO A 185 2.37 -24.69 -7.07
C PRO A 185 0.84 -24.59 -7.20
N GLY A 186 0.33 -24.32 -8.41
CA GLY A 186 -1.09 -24.05 -8.64
C GLY A 186 -1.56 -22.64 -8.27
N GLY A 187 -0.64 -21.76 -7.84
CA GLY A 187 -0.91 -20.37 -7.50
C GLY A 187 -1.19 -19.48 -8.72
N TRP A 188 -1.55 -18.22 -8.45
CA TRP A 188 -1.94 -17.25 -9.48
C TRP A 188 -0.86 -16.99 -10.53
N ALA A 189 0.43 -17.07 -10.18
CA ALA A 189 1.53 -16.93 -11.12
C ALA A 189 1.52 -18.04 -12.20
N GLU A 190 1.06 -19.25 -11.89
CA GLU A 190 0.91 -20.32 -12.88
C GLU A 190 -0.25 -20.04 -13.84
N LEU A 191 -1.37 -19.52 -13.34
CA LEU A 191 -2.49 -19.02 -14.17
C LEU A 191 -2.01 -17.90 -15.10
N VAL A 192 -1.15 -17.01 -14.63
CA VAL A 192 -0.58 -15.94 -15.47
C VAL A 192 0.38 -16.52 -16.53
N ARG A 193 1.30 -17.42 -16.15
CA ARG A 193 2.28 -18.04 -17.09
C ARG A 193 1.62 -18.88 -18.18
N THR A 194 0.46 -19.47 -17.89
CA THR A 194 -0.32 -20.31 -18.82
C THR A 194 -1.42 -19.53 -19.54
N ALA A 195 -1.29 -18.20 -19.65
CA ALA A 195 -2.25 -17.38 -20.38
C ALA A 195 -2.45 -17.89 -21.82
N GLY A 196 -3.70 -17.99 -22.24
CA GLY A 196 -4.07 -18.60 -23.51
C GLY A 196 -5.56 -18.96 -23.59
N PRO A 197 -6.05 -19.45 -24.74
CA PRO A 197 -7.49 -19.61 -25.00
C PRO A 197 -8.26 -20.43 -23.94
N ASP A 198 -7.63 -21.46 -23.38
CA ASP A 198 -8.22 -22.36 -22.39
C ASP A 198 -8.05 -21.89 -20.94
N ASN A 199 -7.26 -20.84 -20.70
CA ASN A 199 -7.03 -20.29 -19.37
C ASN A 199 -8.29 -19.61 -18.84
N PRO A 200 -8.74 -19.87 -17.61
CA PRO A 200 -10.00 -19.31 -17.10
C PRO A 200 -9.98 -17.79 -16.91
N VAL A 201 -8.81 -17.20 -16.62
CA VAL A 201 -8.65 -15.80 -16.21
C VAL A 201 -8.02 -14.93 -17.30
N TYR A 202 -6.88 -15.36 -17.86
CA TYR A 202 -6.11 -14.59 -18.84
C TYR A 202 -6.06 -15.33 -20.18
N ARG A 203 -6.91 -14.94 -21.14
CA ARG A 203 -7.02 -15.55 -22.47
C ARG A 203 -5.84 -15.24 -23.39
N SER A 204 -5.00 -14.29 -23.00
CA SER A 204 -3.71 -13.96 -23.63
C SER A 204 -2.81 -13.19 -22.67
N ASP A 205 -1.51 -13.13 -22.96
CA ASP A 205 -0.54 -12.32 -22.19
C ASP A 205 -0.88 -10.83 -22.17
N ALA A 206 -1.56 -10.35 -23.21
CA ALA A 206 -2.03 -8.97 -23.30
C ALA A 206 -3.06 -8.64 -22.21
N GLU A 207 -3.88 -9.61 -21.80
CA GLU A 207 -4.86 -9.40 -20.73
C GLU A 207 -4.19 -9.23 -19.36
N PHE A 208 -3.13 -9.99 -19.08
CA PHE A 208 -2.34 -9.77 -17.86
C PHE A 208 -1.59 -8.43 -17.91
N THR A 209 -1.01 -8.08 -19.06
CA THR A 209 -0.39 -6.75 -19.26
C THR A 209 -1.39 -5.63 -18.99
N LYS A 210 -2.64 -5.77 -19.45
CA LYS A 210 -3.71 -4.81 -19.20
C LYS A 210 -4.04 -4.71 -17.71
N ALA A 211 -4.18 -5.85 -17.02
CA ALA A 211 -4.44 -5.86 -15.58
C ALA A 211 -3.34 -5.13 -14.78
N LEU A 212 -2.07 -5.36 -15.12
CA LEU A 212 -0.94 -4.65 -14.53
C LEU A 212 -1.01 -3.14 -14.78
N TYR A 213 -1.27 -2.73 -16.02
CA TYR A 213 -1.36 -1.31 -16.37
C TYR A 213 -2.54 -0.64 -15.65
N THR A 214 -3.68 -1.32 -15.55
CA THR A 214 -4.83 -0.85 -14.76
C THR A 214 -4.48 -0.67 -13.29
N ALA A 215 -3.69 -1.57 -12.69
CA ALA A 215 -3.23 -1.40 -11.32
C ALA A 215 -2.28 -0.20 -11.15
N VAL A 216 -1.38 0.03 -12.11
CA VAL A 216 -0.47 1.20 -12.08
C VAL A 216 -1.26 2.51 -12.21
N ASP A 217 -2.19 2.57 -13.15
CA ASP A 217 -3.09 3.72 -13.35
C ASP A 217 -3.89 4.02 -12.08
N PHE A 218 -4.53 2.99 -11.51
CA PHE A 218 -5.23 3.09 -10.24
C PHE A 218 -4.33 3.56 -9.08
N ALA A 219 -3.09 3.09 -9.01
CA ALA A 219 -2.14 3.52 -7.99
C ALA A 219 -1.81 5.01 -8.09
N LEU A 220 -1.60 5.51 -9.32
CA LEU A 220 -1.32 6.93 -9.54
C LEU A 220 -2.51 7.82 -9.14
N ASP A 221 -3.72 7.44 -9.54
CA ASP A 221 -4.95 8.14 -9.13
C ASP A 221 -5.12 8.14 -7.60
N ARG A 222 -4.91 6.98 -6.96
CA ARG A 222 -4.99 6.87 -5.48
C ARG A 222 -3.94 7.72 -4.78
N ILE A 223 -2.71 7.75 -5.28
CA ILE A 223 -1.65 8.60 -4.73
C ILE A 223 -2.04 10.07 -4.86
N ALA A 224 -2.40 10.50 -6.07
CA ALA A 224 -2.72 11.89 -6.36
C ALA A 224 -3.94 12.38 -5.57
N ASP A 225 -5.08 11.69 -5.71
CA ASP A 225 -6.34 12.18 -5.18
C ASP A 225 -6.54 11.86 -3.71
N ALA A 226 -6.12 10.67 -3.27
CA ALA A 226 -6.45 10.19 -1.94
C ALA A 226 -5.30 10.33 -0.95
N ARG A 227 -4.09 9.82 -1.25
CA ARG A 227 -2.96 9.87 -0.29
C ARG A 227 -2.36 11.26 -0.18
N LEU A 228 -2.39 12.06 -1.25
CA LEU A 228 -1.90 13.44 -1.26
C LEU A 228 -3.05 14.45 -1.26
N GLY A 229 -4.01 14.31 -2.18
CA GLY A 229 -5.08 15.30 -2.36
C GLY A 229 -5.94 15.52 -1.12
N ARG A 230 -6.43 14.44 -0.50
CA ARG A 230 -7.28 14.55 0.71
C ARG A 230 -6.54 15.17 1.90
N PRO A 231 -5.32 14.74 2.27
CA PRO A 231 -4.64 15.31 3.43
C PRO A 231 -4.14 16.74 3.20
N LEU A 232 -3.72 17.06 1.97
CA LEU A 232 -3.31 18.42 1.63
C LEU A 232 -4.49 19.40 1.65
N GLY A 233 -5.70 18.95 1.30
CA GLY A 233 -6.89 19.79 1.30
C GLY A 233 -6.69 21.04 0.45
N THR A 234 -7.01 22.22 1.01
CA THR A 234 -6.60 23.51 0.44
C THR A 234 -5.55 24.16 1.33
N PHE A 235 -4.85 25.18 0.81
CA PHE A 235 -3.85 25.92 1.58
C PHE A 235 -4.40 26.44 2.93
N ASP A 236 -5.64 26.93 2.94
CA ASP A 236 -6.28 27.46 4.15
C ASP A 236 -6.99 26.39 4.99
N ALA A 237 -7.13 25.15 4.49
CA ALA A 237 -7.84 24.07 5.16
C ALA A 237 -7.17 22.69 4.93
N PRO A 238 -5.94 22.48 5.44
CA PRO A 238 -5.28 21.18 5.39
C PRO A 238 -6.00 20.16 6.29
N GLN A 239 -5.88 18.88 5.94
CA GLN A 239 -6.56 17.76 6.61
C GLN A 239 -5.56 16.64 6.98
N PRO A 240 -4.50 16.92 7.77
CA PRO A 240 -3.40 15.99 7.98
C PRO A 240 -3.83 14.63 8.56
N THR A 241 -4.89 14.60 9.38
CA THR A 241 -5.42 13.35 9.96
C THR A 241 -6.15 12.45 8.95
N GLN A 242 -6.31 12.89 7.71
CA GLN A 242 -6.79 12.04 6.61
C GLN A 242 -5.65 11.29 5.91
N ALA A 243 -4.37 11.58 6.23
CA ALA A 243 -3.26 10.84 5.67
C ALA A 243 -3.31 9.37 6.10
N GLU A 244 -2.80 8.51 5.22
CA GLU A 244 -2.53 7.13 5.58
C GLU A 244 -1.33 7.10 6.54
N ALA A 245 -1.41 6.27 7.58
CA ALA A 245 -0.39 6.18 8.64
C ALA A 245 -0.03 7.55 9.27
N TRP A 246 -1.03 8.32 9.70
CA TRP A 246 -0.84 9.71 10.15
C TRP A 246 -0.44 9.87 11.64
N ARG A 247 -0.55 8.82 12.46
CA ARG A 247 -0.38 8.93 13.91
C ARG A 247 1.08 8.95 14.35
#